data_AF-A0A432SUC1-F1
#
_entry.id   AF-A0A432SUC1-F1
#
_cell.length_a   1.000
_cell.length_b   1.000
_cell.length_c   1.000
_cell.angle_alpha   90.00
_cell.angle_beta   90.00
_cell.angle_gamma   90.00
#
_symmetry.space_group_name_H-M   'P 1'
#
loop_
_entity.id
_entity.type
_entity.pdbx_description
1 polymer ?
#
loop_
_entity_poly.entity_id
_entity_poly.type
_entity_poly.pdbx_seq_one_letter_code
_entity_poly.pdbx_strand_id
1 'polypeptide(L)'
;NLKLIGSSVIDFEYHFTIRTLFNSYPIHYDKTASLLYVDRRGSPYATQMGIFDFKNKIAFLDTIVKSSSKTENSIYITEANWPLSGTAPYAPTSEKECVSEELYNQYMIEYFEIALKSQKIEKVYWHQLIASGYGLLDNRGKKIRKTRAFYSFKKMLGH
;
A
#
# COMPACT_ATOMS: atom_id res chain seq x y z
N ASN A 1 -18.19 -8.30 18.96
CA ASN A 1 -18.57 -7.53 17.76
C ASN A 1 -17.54 -7.73 16.68
N LEU A 2 -17.97 -8.16 15.49
CA LEU A 2 -17.11 -8.28 14.31
C LEU A 2 -16.93 -6.90 13.65
N LYS A 3 -15.77 -6.66 13.04
CA LYS A 3 -15.47 -5.45 12.26
C LYS A 3 -15.31 -5.80 10.79
N LEU A 4 -16.06 -5.14 9.92
CA LEU A 4 -16.02 -5.37 8.49
C LEU A 4 -15.09 -4.36 7.80
N ILE A 5 -14.02 -4.87 7.22
CA ILE A 5 -13.06 -4.12 6.43
C ILE A 5 -13.13 -4.67 5.01
N GLY A 6 -13.39 -3.82 4.01
CA GLY A 6 -13.64 -4.30 2.65
C GLY A 6 -13.37 -3.29 1.56
N SER A 7 -13.87 -3.54 0.36
CA SER A 7 -13.36 -2.99 -0.91
C SER A 7 -12.10 -3.73 -1.35
N SER A 8 -10.96 -3.59 -0.64
CA SER A 8 -9.69 -4.30 -0.93
C SER A 8 -9.37 -4.37 -2.42
N VAL A 9 -9.65 -3.29 -3.13
CA VAL A 9 -9.42 -3.15 -4.56
C VAL A 9 -7.94 -2.85 -4.77
N ILE A 10 -7.38 -3.44 -5.82
CA ILE A 10 -5.97 -3.28 -6.14
C ILE A 10 -5.69 -2.00 -6.92
N ASP A 11 -4.58 -1.36 -6.56
CA ASP A 11 -3.97 -0.25 -7.29
C ASP A 11 -4.95 0.93 -7.48
N PHE A 12 -4.86 1.62 -8.62
CA PHE A 12 -5.69 2.75 -8.99
C PHE A 12 -6.98 2.35 -9.74
N GLU A 13 -7.67 1.31 -9.27
CA GLU A 13 -8.94 0.84 -9.86
C GLU A 13 -10.17 1.34 -9.10
N TYR A 14 -10.22 2.64 -8.79
CA TYR A 14 -11.24 3.21 -7.92
C TYR A 14 -12.70 3.06 -8.40
N HIS A 15 -12.94 2.73 -9.67
CA HIS A 15 -14.28 2.40 -10.14
C HIS A 15 -14.87 1.16 -9.42
N PHE A 16 -14.05 0.18 -9.02
CA PHE A 16 -14.51 -0.94 -8.19
C PHE A 16 -14.75 -0.52 -6.73
N THR A 17 -13.93 0.38 -6.19
CA THR A 17 -14.16 0.97 -4.86
C THR A 17 -15.45 1.79 -4.81
N ILE A 18 -15.70 2.60 -5.85
CA ILE A 18 -16.96 3.32 -6.02
C ILE A 18 -18.12 2.34 -6.08
N ARG A 19 -18.04 1.26 -6.87
CA ARG A 19 -19.11 0.24 -6.89
C ARG A 19 -19.36 -0.39 -5.50
N THR A 20 -18.31 -0.61 -4.73
CA THR A 20 -18.41 -1.15 -3.36
C THR A 20 -19.09 -0.18 -2.39
N LEU A 21 -18.89 1.12 -2.57
CA LEU A 21 -19.39 2.15 -1.68
C LEU A 21 -20.71 2.79 -2.15
N PHE A 22 -21.07 2.64 -3.42
CA PHE A 22 -22.27 3.20 -4.02
C PHE A 22 -23.11 2.08 -4.62
N ASN A 23 -23.88 1.41 -3.76
CA ASN A 23 -24.82 0.36 -4.13
C ASN A 23 -25.99 0.30 -3.14
N SER A 24 -26.99 -0.51 -3.48
CA SER A 24 -28.24 -0.66 -2.70
C SER A 24 -28.25 -1.86 -1.75
N TYR A 25 -27.13 -2.58 -1.58
CA TYR A 25 -27.07 -3.73 -0.68
C TYR A 25 -26.99 -3.30 0.79
N PRO A 26 -27.59 -4.05 1.74
CA PRO A 26 -27.56 -3.73 3.17
C PRO A 26 -26.21 -4.13 3.82
N ILE A 27 -25.13 -3.54 3.33
CA ILE A 27 -23.76 -3.71 3.85
C ILE A 27 -23.22 -2.37 4.36
N HIS A 28 -22.42 -2.41 5.42
CA HIS A 28 -21.74 -1.25 5.98
C HIS A 28 -20.35 -1.65 6.46
N TYR A 29 -19.35 -0.86 6.10
CA TYR A 29 -17.94 -1.13 6.39
C TYR A 29 -17.48 -0.29 7.58
N ASP A 30 -16.86 -0.92 8.57
CA ASP A 30 -16.18 -0.18 9.63
C ASP A 30 -14.94 0.55 9.11
N LYS A 31 -14.31 0.02 8.05
CA LYS A 31 -13.16 0.63 7.36
C LYS A 31 -13.20 0.29 5.87
N THR A 32 -12.80 1.24 5.03
CA THR A 32 -12.52 1.00 3.61
C THR A 32 -11.07 0.55 3.45
N ALA A 33 -10.83 -0.62 2.89
CA ALA A 33 -9.52 -1.14 2.55
C ALA A 33 -9.15 -0.88 1.08
N SER A 34 -7.86 -0.66 0.83
CA SER A 34 -7.27 -0.55 -0.50
C SER A 34 -5.90 -1.21 -0.54
N LEU A 35 -5.55 -1.85 -1.66
CA LEU A 35 -4.20 -2.33 -1.94
C LEU A 35 -3.52 -1.26 -2.80
N LEU A 36 -3.12 -0.15 -2.17
CA LEU A 36 -2.81 1.09 -2.87
C LEU A 36 -1.33 1.19 -3.26
N TYR A 37 -0.96 0.56 -4.37
CA TYR A 37 0.35 0.74 -4.99
C TYR A 37 0.46 2.12 -5.65
N VAL A 38 1.67 2.68 -5.64
CA VAL A 38 2.00 3.80 -6.53
C VAL A 38 2.16 3.23 -7.94
N ASP A 39 1.98 4.05 -9.00
CA ASP A 39 2.17 3.57 -10.40
C ASP A 39 3.35 2.59 -10.40
N ARG A 40 3.17 1.37 -10.93
CA ARG A 40 3.95 0.14 -10.62
C ARG A 40 5.46 0.25 -10.92
N ARG A 41 5.92 1.46 -11.19
CA ARG A 41 7.22 1.94 -11.61
C ARG A 41 7.53 3.22 -10.81
N GLY A 42 8.70 3.25 -10.17
CA GLY A 42 9.27 4.48 -9.63
C GLY A 42 8.81 4.84 -8.21
N SER A 43 9.06 6.09 -7.84
CA SER A 43 8.92 6.59 -6.46
C SER A 43 7.46 6.90 -6.09
N PRO A 44 7.15 7.11 -4.80
CA PRO A 44 5.83 7.57 -4.38
C PRO A 44 5.35 8.89 -5.00
N TYR A 45 6.28 9.66 -5.58
CA TYR A 45 6.02 10.91 -6.26
C TYR A 45 5.78 10.76 -7.77
N ALA A 46 5.97 9.55 -8.32
CA ALA A 46 5.64 9.27 -9.71
C ALA A 46 4.13 9.34 -9.92
N THR A 47 3.71 10.00 -11.00
CA THR A 47 2.29 10.21 -11.29
C THR A 47 1.74 9.14 -12.23
N GLN A 48 0.60 8.56 -11.85
CA GLN A 48 -0.26 7.81 -12.76
C GLN A 48 -1.24 8.76 -13.46
N MET A 49 -1.47 8.57 -14.75
CA MET A 49 -2.37 9.43 -15.56
C MET A 49 -2.02 10.94 -15.43
N GLY A 50 -0.73 11.24 -15.31
CA GLY A 50 -0.19 12.61 -15.28
C GLY A 50 -0.29 13.32 -13.93
N ILE A 51 -1.36 13.12 -13.15
CA ILE A 51 -1.63 13.91 -11.92
C ILE A 51 -1.72 13.09 -10.63
N PHE A 52 -1.83 11.76 -10.70
CA PHE A 52 -2.06 10.92 -9.52
C PHE A 52 -0.75 10.33 -8.99
N ASP A 53 0.01 11.13 -8.26
CA ASP A 53 1.02 10.62 -7.32
C ASP A 53 0.34 9.97 -6.10
N PHE A 54 1.13 9.38 -5.19
CA PHE A 54 0.57 8.72 -4.01
C PHE A 54 -0.32 9.63 -3.15
N LYS A 55 0.08 10.89 -2.96
CA LYS A 55 -0.68 11.88 -2.20
C LYS A 55 -2.04 12.14 -2.84
N ASN A 56 -2.07 12.37 -4.15
CA ASN A 56 -3.30 12.63 -4.90
C ASN A 56 -4.17 11.37 -5.01
N LYS A 57 -3.57 10.17 -5.09
CA LYS A 57 -4.29 8.91 -4.96
C LYS A 57 -5.01 8.81 -3.62
N ILE A 58 -4.34 9.09 -2.50
CA ILE A 58 -4.96 9.11 -1.16
C ILE A 58 -6.10 10.14 -1.11
N ALA A 59 -5.87 11.36 -1.60
CA ALA A 59 -6.87 12.42 -1.56
C ALA A 59 -8.13 12.04 -2.36
N PHE A 60 -7.96 11.39 -3.50
CA PHE A 60 -9.09 10.93 -4.30
C PHE A 60 -9.85 9.77 -3.63
N LEU A 61 -9.15 8.80 -3.03
CA LEU A 61 -9.79 7.72 -2.25
C LEU A 61 -10.58 8.28 -1.06
N ASP A 62 -10.01 9.22 -0.32
CA ASP A 62 -10.68 9.92 0.79
C ASP A 62 -11.96 10.63 0.34
N THR A 63 -11.93 11.28 -0.83
CA THR A 63 -13.10 11.94 -1.42
C THR A 63 -14.21 10.94 -1.73
N ILE A 64 -13.87 9.80 -2.34
CA ILE A 64 -14.83 8.72 -2.64
C ILE A 64 -15.44 8.18 -1.35
N VAL A 65 -14.62 7.89 -0.35
CA VAL A 65 -15.03 7.33 0.94
C VAL A 65 -15.96 8.27 1.68
N LYS A 66 -15.59 9.56 1.81
CA LYS A 66 -16.42 10.59 2.47
C LYS A 66 -17.75 10.86 1.80
N SER A 67 -17.86 10.52 0.52
CA SER A 67 -19.06 10.72 -0.27
C SER A 67 -20.06 9.55 -0.16
N SER A 68 -19.72 8.49 0.58
CA SER A 68 -20.57 7.31 0.78
C SER A 68 -21.09 7.20 2.20
N SER A 69 -22.34 6.75 2.34
CA SER A 69 -22.94 6.37 3.63
C SER A 69 -22.65 4.92 4.04
N LYS A 70 -21.88 4.15 3.24
CA LYS A 70 -21.60 2.73 3.47
C LYS A 70 -20.39 2.47 4.34
N THR A 71 -19.77 3.50 4.93
CA THR A 71 -18.52 3.37 5.68
C THR A 71 -18.35 4.43 6.74
N GLU A 72 -17.58 4.14 7.79
CA GLU A 72 -17.24 5.05 8.90
C GLU A 72 -16.18 6.12 8.54
N ASN A 73 -16.01 6.42 7.26
CA ASN A 73 -15.02 7.39 6.77
C ASN A 73 -13.59 7.16 7.26
N SER A 74 -13.19 5.90 7.38
CA SER A 74 -11.82 5.52 7.77
C SER A 74 -11.23 4.52 6.80
N ILE A 75 -9.95 4.73 6.48
CA ILE A 75 -9.26 4.07 5.37
C ILE A 75 -8.05 3.30 5.88
N TYR A 76 -7.99 2.03 5.52
CA TYR A 76 -6.81 1.19 5.66
C TYR A 76 -6.18 0.95 4.29
N ILE A 77 -4.88 1.14 4.20
CA ILE A 77 -4.09 0.59 3.10
C ILE A 77 -3.66 -0.79 3.56
N THR A 78 -4.30 -1.84 3.04
CA THR A 78 -4.08 -3.22 3.48
C THR A 78 -2.95 -3.91 2.73
N GLU A 79 -2.47 -3.30 1.65
CA GLU A 79 -1.31 -3.79 0.91
C GLU A 79 -0.65 -2.65 0.14
N ALA A 80 0.67 -2.58 0.22
CA ALA A 80 1.53 -1.76 -0.63
C ALA A 80 2.95 -2.31 -0.52
N ASN A 81 3.71 -2.24 -1.62
CA ASN A 81 5.10 -2.66 -1.64
C ASN A 81 5.85 -2.27 -2.93
N TRP A 82 7.16 -2.55 -2.98
CA TRP A 82 7.98 -2.58 -4.18
C TRP A 82 8.74 -3.91 -4.32
N PRO A 83 8.83 -4.49 -5.54
CA PRO A 83 9.66 -5.66 -5.78
C PRO A 83 11.15 -5.30 -5.81
N LEU A 84 12.01 -6.22 -5.37
CA LEU A 84 13.47 -6.04 -5.30
C LEU A 84 14.16 -6.60 -6.55
N SER A 85 15.09 -5.82 -7.09
CA SER A 85 15.91 -6.15 -8.27
C SER A 85 16.85 -7.32 -7.99
N GLY A 86 17.12 -8.13 -9.02
CA GLY A 86 18.04 -9.27 -8.91
C GLY A 86 17.51 -10.40 -8.01
N THR A 87 16.19 -10.49 -7.85
CA THR A 87 15.54 -11.50 -7.01
C THR A 87 14.66 -12.48 -7.78
N ALA A 88 14.85 -12.61 -9.10
CA ALA A 88 14.20 -13.67 -9.88
C ALA A 88 14.46 -15.07 -9.28
N PRO A 89 13.50 -16.01 -9.36
CA PRO A 89 12.15 -15.85 -9.91
C PRO A 89 11.11 -15.33 -8.88
N TYR A 90 11.56 -14.79 -7.75
CA TYR A 90 10.69 -14.53 -6.58
C TYR A 90 9.94 -13.20 -6.64
N ALA A 91 10.43 -12.21 -7.39
CA ALA A 91 9.70 -10.96 -7.60
C ALA A 91 8.38 -11.23 -8.36
N PRO A 92 7.24 -10.65 -7.94
CA PRO A 92 5.94 -10.88 -8.57
C PRO A 92 5.77 -10.17 -9.92
N THR A 93 6.76 -9.38 -10.33
CA THR A 93 6.76 -8.56 -11.55
C THR A 93 8.02 -8.85 -12.38
N SER A 94 8.16 -8.16 -13.51
CA SER A 94 9.43 -8.19 -14.25
C SER A 94 10.49 -7.35 -13.53
N GLU A 95 11.75 -7.55 -13.92
CA GLU A 95 12.89 -6.76 -13.43
C GLU A 95 12.73 -5.26 -13.68
N LYS A 96 11.93 -4.85 -14.68
CA LYS A 96 11.71 -3.44 -15.02
C LYS A 96 10.96 -2.66 -13.94
N GLU A 97 10.12 -3.34 -13.17
CA GLU A 97 9.37 -2.75 -12.05
C GLU A 97 10.14 -2.87 -10.72
N CYS A 98 11.23 -3.64 -10.71
CA CYS A 98 12.00 -3.89 -9.52
C CYS A 98 12.92 -2.72 -9.17
N VAL A 99 13.14 -2.52 -7.87
CA VAL A 99 14.00 -1.45 -7.34
C VAL A 99 15.17 -2.04 -6.55
N SER A 100 16.23 -1.26 -6.37
CA SER A 100 17.32 -1.65 -5.48
C SER A 100 16.84 -1.69 -4.02
N GLU A 101 17.55 -2.41 -3.15
CA GLU A 101 17.23 -2.44 -1.70
C GLU A 101 17.33 -1.04 -1.05
N GLU A 102 18.13 -0.14 -1.63
CA GLU A 102 18.23 1.26 -1.20
C GLU A 102 16.96 2.05 -1.51
N LEU A 103 16.51 1.98 -2.77
CA LEU A 103 15.29 2.65 -3.21
C LEU A 103 14.06 2.05 -2.52
N TYR A 104 14.01 0.73 -2.33
CA TYR A 104 12.97 0.07 -1.54
C TYR A 104 12.86 0.66 -0.13
N ASN A 105 13.99 0.80 0.57
CA ASN A 105 14.03 1.40 1.89
C ASN A 105 13.58 2.87 1.88
N GLN A 106 14.06 3.66 0.93
CA GLN A 106 13.70 5.07 0.79
C GLN A 106 12.20 5.23 0.50
N TYR A 107 11.68 4.55 -0.52
CA TYR A 107 10.29 4.65 -0.95
C TYR A 107 9.33 4.18 0.13
N MET A 108 9.67 3.15 0.91
CA MET A 108 8.87 2.75 2.06
C MET A 108 8.75 3.87 3.09
N ILE A 109 9.86 4.52 3.47
CA ILE A 109 9.84 5.63 4.43
C ILE A 109 8.98 6.77 3.88
N GLU A 110 9.20 7.17 2.63
CA GLU A 110 8.44 8.23 1.95
C GLU A 110 6.94 7.90 1.87
N TYR A 111 6.59 6.65 1.59
CA TYR A 111 5.21 6.18 1.56
C TYR A 111 4.52 6.35 2.92
N PHE A 112 5.14 5.87 4.01
CA PHE A 112 4.60 6.05 5.35
C PHE A 112 4.50 7.54 5.75
N GLU A 113 5.50 8.35 5.40
CA GLU A 113 5.47 9.78 5.66
C GLU A 113 4.33 10.50 4.92
N ILE A 114 4.13 10.22 3.63
CA ILE A 114 3.04 10.81 2.83
C ILE A 114 1.69 10.39 3.41
N ALA A 115 1.52 9.10 3.73
CA ALA A 115 0.28 8.60 4.33
C ALA A 115 -0.01 9.28 5.68
N LEU A 116 1.00 9.41 6.56
CA LEU A 116 0.87 10.09 7.84
C LEU A 116 0.54 11.59 7.67
N LYS A 117 1.29 12.30 6.82
CA LYS A 117 1.07 13.73 6.52
C LYS A 117 -0.30 13.99 5.89
N SER A 118 -0.90 13.00 5.22
CA SER A 118 -2.22 13.14 4.60
C SER A 118 -3.36 13.32 5.61
N GLN A 119 -3.21 12.77 6.82
CA GLN A 119 -4.24 12.66 7.87
C GLN A 119 -5.54 11.97 7.39
N LYS A 120 -5.47 11.16 6.33
CA LYS A 120 -6.61 10.47 5.70
C LYS A 120 -6.55 8.95 5.83
N ILE A 121 -5.37 8.41 6.13
CA ILE A 121 -5.12 6.97 6.25
C ILE A 121 -4.93 6.64 7.73
N GLU A 122 -5.80 5.79 8.27
CA GLU A 122 -5.72 5.37 9.67
C GLU A 122 -4.63 4.31 9.87
N LYS A 123 -4.42 3.42 8.89
CA LYS A 123 -3.41 2.37 8.97
C LYS A 123 -2.87 1.97 7.61
N VAL A 124 -1.57 1.68 7.57
CA VAL A 124 -0.88 1.09 6.42
C VAL A 124 -0.30 -0.25 6.84
N TYR A 125 -0.60 -1.29 6.07
CA TYR A 125 -0.03 -2.62 6.20
C TYR A 125 0.99 -2.83 5.09
N TRP A 126 2.24 -2.98 5.47
CA TRP A 126 3.33 -3.21 4.53
C TRP A 126 3.40 -4.68 4.12
N HIS A 127 3.17 -4.94 2.84
CA HIS A 127 3.29 -6.27 2.26
C HIS A 127 4.78 -6.49 1.97
N GLN A 128 5.46 -7.56 2.35
CA GLN A 128 5.16 -8.41 3.49
C GLN A 128 6.33 -8.44 4.46
N LEU A 129 6.07 -8.93 5.67
CA LEU A 129 7.11 -9.13 6.67
C LEU A 129 8.15 -10.17 6.19
N ILE A 130 7.73 -11.36 5.73
CA ILE A 130 8.61 -12.42 5.26
C ILE A 130 8.21 -12.80 3.83
N ALA A 131 9.06 -12.47 2.86
CA ALA A 131 8.87 -12.87 1.47
C ALA A 131 10.19 -12.78 0.69
N SER A 132 10.40 -13.74 -0.20
CA SER A 132 11.50 -13.68 -1.16
C SER A 132 11.22 -12.62 -2.22
N GLY A 133 12.18 -11.74 -2.47
CA GLY A 133 12.12 -10.77 -3.56
C GLY A 133 11.33 -9.48 -3.31
N TYR A 134 10.65 -9.34 -2.17
CA TYR A 134 9.95 -8.10 -1.82
C TYR A 134 9.66 -7.96 -0.32
N GLY A 135 10.05 -8.91 0.53
CA GLY A 135 9.79 -8.85 1.95
C GLY A 135 10.74 -7.92 2.72
N LEU A 136 10.34 -7.50 3.92
CA LEU A 136 11.27 -6.93 4.91
C LEU A 136 12.30 -7.98 5.37
N LEU A 137 11.93 -9.26 5.32
CA LEU A 137 12.77 -10.41 5.62
C LEU A 137 12.84 -11.31 4.39
N ASP A 138 14.07 -11.63 3.97
CA ASP A 138 14.37 -12.53 2.86
C ASP A 138 14.65 -13.94 3.38
N ASN A 139 13.90 -14.92 2.88
CA ASN A 139 13.93 -16.32 3.31
C ASN A 139 14.50 -17.30 2.27
N ARG A 140 15.20 -16.81 1.23
CA ARG A 140 15.79 -17.68 0.18
C ARG A 140 16.99 -18.52 0.64
N GLY A 141 17.69 -18.05 1.68
CA GLY A 141 18.89 -18.71 2.22
C GLY A 141 18.60 -19.67 3.36
N LYS A 142 19.66 -20.32 3.88
CA LYS A 142 19.57 -21.17 5.09
C LYS A 142 19.17 -20.40 6.35
N LYS A 143 19.28 -19.07 6.33
CA LYS A 143 18.91 -18.16 7.42
C LYS A 143 18.09 -17.01 6.87
N ILE A 144 17.11 -16.55 7.67
CA ILE A 144 16.32 -15.36 7.35
C ILE A 144 17.23 -14.12 7.44
N ARG A 145 17.32 -13.36 6.35
CA ARG A 145 18.06 -12.09 6.27
C ARG A 145 17.10 -10.92 6.46
N LYS A 146 17.45 -9.99 7.35
CA LYS A 146 16.76 -8.70 7.49
C LYS A 146 17.25 -7.74 6.39
N THR A 147 16.33 -7.16 5.62
CA THR A 147 16.68 -6.11 4.66
C THR A 147 16.95 -4.79 5.38
N ARG A 148 17.52 -3.82 4.68
CA ARG A 148 17.70 -2.45 5.20
C ARG A 148 16.37 -1.85 5.66
N ALA A 149 15.32 -2.03 4.88
CA ALA A 149 13.97 -1.57 5.20
C ALA A 149 13.38 -2.21 6.47
N PHE A 150 13.73 -3.45 6.82
CA PHE A 150 13.29 -4.02 8.10
C PHE A 150 13.71 -3.13 9.28
N TYR A 151 14.95 -2.66 9.28
CA TYR A 151 15.46 -1.83 10.37
C TYR A 151 14.81 -0.44 10.39
N SER A 152 14.60 0.17 9.22
CA SER A 152 13.87 1.44 9.11
C SER A 152 12.42 1.31 9.55
N PHE A 153 11.72 0.24 9.13
CA PHE A 153 10.36 -0.06 9.56
C PHE A 153 10.29 -0.26 11.07
N LYS A 154 11.20 -1.04 11.65
CA LYS A 154 11.30 -1.22 13.11
C LYS A 154 11.52 0.12 13.84
N LYS A 155 12.34 1.02 13.29
CA LYS A 155 12.56 2.35 13.86
C LYS A 155 11.27 3.20 13.83
N MET A 156 10.53 3.17 12.73
CA MET A 156 9.25 3.89 12.62
C MET A 156 8.20 3.40 13.62
N LEU A 157 8.23 2.12 14.02
CA LEU A 157 7.32 1.57 15.03
C LEU A 157 7.71 1.88 16.48
N GLY A 158 8.96 2.29 16.73
CA GLY A 158 9.52 2.51 18.07
C GLY A 158 9.47 3.96 18.56
N HIS A 159 8.79 4.82 17.81
CA HIS A 159 8.42 6.19 18.19
C HIS A 159 6.93 6.21 18.55
#